data_AF-A0A950DCA5-F1
#
_entry.id   AF-A0A950DCA5-F1
#
_cell.length_a   1.000
_cell.length_b   1.000
_cell.length_c   1.000
_cell.angle_alpha   90.00
_cell.angle_beta   90.00
_cell.angle_gamma   90.00
#
_symmetry.space_group_name_H-M   'P 1'
#
loop_
_entity.id
_entity.type
_entity.pdbx_description
1 polymer ?
#
loop_
_entity_poly.entity_id
_entity_poly.type
_entity_poly.pdbx_seq_one_letter_code
_entity_poly.pdbx_strand_id
1 'polypeptide(L)' 'MVAHGRVQNGVVVLDNGVCFPEGEEVTVLAHGTVSPAPRMEGSRSHSVLDIATVDLGSVLCPLTSDDDLLGEMLEGRP' A
#
# COMPACT_ATOMS: atom_id res chain seq x y z
N MET A 1 -22.21 17.95 -15.56
CA MET A 1 -21.74 17.28 -16.80
C MET A 1 -21.50 15.82 -16.47
N VAL A 2 -21.80 14.88 -17.36
CA VAL A 2 -21.53 13.44 -17.15
C VAL A 2 -20.54 12.99 -18.22
N ALA A 3 -19.38 12.49 -17.79
CA ALA A 3 -18.38 11.91 -18.66
C ALA A 3 -18.44 10.38 -18.55
N HIS A 4 -18.42 9.71 -19.69
CA HIS A 4 -18.33 8.25 -19.75
C HIS A 4 -16.88 7.84 -20.00
N GLY A 5 -16.53 6.64 -19.59
CA GLY A 5 -15.20 6.10 -19.76
C GLY A 5 -15.16 4.60 -19.48
N ARG A 6 -14.01 4.00 -19.79
CA ARG A 6 -13.74 2.58 -19.55
C ARG A 6 -12.55 2.42 -18.61
N VAL A 7 -12.63 1.42 -17.74
CA VAL A 7 -11.50 1.06 -16.88
C VAL A 7 -10.47 0.29 -17.70
N GLN A 8 -9.23 0.76 -17.71
CA GLN A 8 -8.06 0.11 -18.32
C GLN A 8 -6.92 0.13 -17.31
N ASN A 9 -6.41 -1.04 -16.92
CA ASN A 9 -5.34 -1.19 -15.92
C ASN A 9 -5.59 -0.42 -14.60
N GLY A 10 -6.85 -0.39 -14.14
CA GLY A 10 -7.23 0.31 -12.91
C GLY A 10 -7.42 1.83 -13.05
N VAL A 11 -7.22 2.40 -14.25
CA VAL A 11 -7.46 3.82 -14.55
C VAL A 11 -8.76 3.96 -15.36
N VAL A 12 -9.61 4.92 -15.00
CA VAL A 12 -10.79 5.27 -15.82
C VAL A 12 -10.34 6.17 -16.97
N VAL A 13 -10.33 5.62 -18.18
CA VAL A 13 -10.05 6.37 -19.41
C VAL A 13 -11.36 6.95 -19.93
N LEU A 14 -11.47 8.28 -19.92
CA LEU A 14 -12.67 8.99 -20.35
C LEU A 14 -12.78 9.01 -21.89
N ASP A 15 -14.00 8.82 -22.39
CA ASP A 15 -14.31 8.91 -23.81
C ASP A 15 -14.32 10.39 -24.27
N ASN A 16 -14.27 10.60 -25.59
CA ASN A 16 -14.48 11.91 -26.24
C ASN A 16 -13.49 13.03 -25.87
N GLY A 17 -12.30 12.70 -25.35
CA GLY A 17 -11.26 13.68 -25.06
C GLY A 17 -11.61 14.63 -23.92
N VAL A 18 -12.51 14.23 -23.02
CA VAL A 18 -12.83 14.99 -21.81
C VAL A 18 -11.59 15.00 -20.90
N CYS A 19 -11.11 16.20 -20.58
CA CYS A 19 -10.00 16.42 -19.67
C CYS A 19 -10.48 17.30 -18.51
N PHE A 20 -10.21 16.86 -17.29
CA PHE A 20 -10.45 17.65 -16.09
C PHE A 20 -9.14 18.31 -15.64
N PRO A 21 -9.19 19.55 -15.10
CA PRO A 21 -8.03 20.16 -14.48
C PRO A 21 -7.50 19.33 -13.31
N GLU A 22 -6.20 19.44 -13.08
CA GLU A 22 -5.54 18.78 -11.95
C GLU A 22 -6.15 19.25 -10.63
N GLY A 23 -6.45 18.30 -9.73
CA GLY A 23 -7.04 18.57 -8.42
C GLY A 23 -8.57 18.64 -8.39
N GLU A 24 -9.26 18.46 -9.52
CA GLU A 24 -10.73 18.37 -9.54
C GLU A 24 -11.22 17.06 -8.92
N GLU A 25 -12.12 17.16 -7.94
CA GLU A 25 -12.75 16.00 -7.32
C GLU A 25 -13.87 15.46 -8.21
N VAL A 26 -13.82 14.16 -8.52
CA VAL A 26 -14.79 13.51 -9.40
C VAL A 26 -15.40 12.27 -8.74
N THR A 27 -16.71 12.09 -8.91
CA THR A 27 -17.45 10.92 -8.42
C THR A 27 -17.65 9.93 -9.56
N VAL A 28 -17.21 8.68 -9.36
CA VAL A 28 -17.38 7.61 -10.36
C VAL A 28 -18.64 6.80 -10.05
N LEU A 29 -19.57 6.76 -11.02
CA LEU A 29 -20.78 5.94 -10.94
C LEU A 29 -20.63 4.72 -11.85
N ALA A 30 -20.52 3.53 -11.25
CA ALA A 30 -20.42 2.27 -11.98
C ALA A 30 -21.75 1.51 -11.92
N HIS A 31 -22.37 1.31 -13.09
CA HIS A 31 -23.59 0.50 -13.22
C HIS A 31 -23.22 -0.94 -13.56
N GLY A 32 -22.96 -1.74 -12.52
CA GLY A 32 -22.70 -3.18 -12.66
C GLY A 32 -22.72 -3.87 -11.30
N THR A 33 -23.17 -5.12 -11.27
CA THR A 33 -22.87 -6.01 -10.14
C THR A 33 -21.36 -6.06 -10.01
N VAL A 34 -20.83 -5.47 -8.94
CA VAL A 34 -19.43 -5.62 -8.55
C VAL A 34 -19.17 -7.11 -8.49
N SER A 35 -18.55 -7.68 -9.53
CA SER A 35 -17.87 -8.95 -9.35
C SER A 35 -16.77 -8.58 -8.37
N PRO A 36 -16.79 -9.08 -7.12
CA PRO A 36 -15.73 -8.78 -6.18
C PRO A 36 -14.44 -9.05 -6.92
N ALA A 37 -13.54 -8.07 -6.96
CA ALA A 37 -12.21 -8.25 -7.53
C ALA A 37 -11.74 -9.63 -7.08
N PRO A 38 -11.24 -10.50 -7.99
CA PRO A 38 -10.79 -11.83 -7.59
C PRO A 38 -9.91 -11.60 -6.38
N ARG A 39 -10.34 -12.10 -5.22
CA ARG A 39 -9.55 -11.98 -3.99
C ARG A 39 -8.17 -12.41 -4.41
N MET A 40 -7.18 -11.52 -4.39
CA MET A 40 -5.80 -11.96 -4.47
C MET A 40 -5.69 -13.01 -3.37
N GLU A 41 -5.53 -14.28 -3.74
CA GLU A 41 -5.14 -15.30 -2.78
C GLU A 41 -3.80 -14.81 -2.21
N GLY A 42 -3.86 -14.19 -1.03
CA GLY A 42 -2.74 -13.41 -0.49
C GLY A 42 -3.14 -12.07 0.15
N SER A 43 -4.37 -11.56 -0.03
CA SER A 43 -4.85 -10.37 0.69
C SER A 43 -5.25 -10.67 2.15
N ARG A 44 -4.60 -11.63 2.80
CA ARG A 44 -4.67 -11.71 4.26
C ARG A 44 -3.86 -10.53 4.76
N SER A 45 -4.44 -9.71 5.64
CA SER A 45 -3.68 -8.69 6.34
C SER A 45 -2.54 -9.40 7.08
N HIS A 46 -1.34 -9.34 6.53
CA HIS A 46 -0.16 -9.94 7.14
C HIS A 46 0.20 -9.08 8.34
N SER A 47 0.00 -9.65 9.52
CA SER A 47 0.50 -9.08 10.77
C SER A 47 1.97 -9.45 10.92
N VAL A 48 2.76 -8.60 11.59
CA VAL A 48 4.08 -9.00 12.09
C VAL A 48 3.96 -10.27 12.97
N LEU A 49 2.79 -10.48 13.59
CA LEU A 49 2.47 -11.68 14.36
C LEU A 49 2.27 -12.95 13.51
N ASP A 50 2.13 -12.83 12.19
CA ASP A 50 2.04 -13.98 11.27
C ASP A 50 3.42 -14.51 10.85
N ILE A 51 4.51 -13.82 11.22
CA ILE A 51 5.88 -14.26 10.94
C ILE A 51 6.20 -15.40 11.92
N ALA A 52 6.54 -16.58 11.38
CA ALA A 52 6.96 -17.70 12.20
C ALA A 52 8.18 -17.30 13.05
N THR A 53 8.11 -17.59 14.35
CA THR A 53 9.23 -17.35 15.26
C THR A 53 10.44 -18.17 14.81
N VAL A 54 11.54 -17.49 14.54
CA VAL A 54 12.84 -18.11 14.28
C VAL A 54 13.74 -17.95 15.49
N ASP A 55 14.54 -18.97 15.76
CA ASP A 55 15.59 -18.89 16.78
C ASP A 55 16.82 -18.20 16.17
N LEU A 56 17.40 -17.24 16.89
CA LEU A 56 18.64 -16.56 16.50
C LEU A 56 19.88 -17.38 16.83
N GLY A 57 19.71 -18.53 17.50
CA GLY A 57 20.80 -19.36 17.98
C GLY A 57 21.57 -18.70 19.13
N SER A 58 22.73 -19.26 19.46
CA SER A 58 23.60 -18.69 20.50
C SER A 58 24.20 -17.37 20.01
N VAL A 59 23.86 -16.27 20.68
CA VAL A 59 24.47 -14.96 20.45
C VAL A 59 25.94 -15.02 20.89
N LEU A 60 26.87 -15.05 19.94
CA LEU A 60 28.31 -15.19 20.19
C LEU A 60 28.96 -13.90 20.71
N CYS A 61 28.33 -12.75 20.48
CA CYS A 61 28.78 -11.45 20.96
C CYS A 61 27.57 -10.72 21.56
N PRO A 62 27.53 -10.48 22.89
CA PRO A 62 26.49 -9.67 23.49
C PRO A 62 26.46 -8.29 22.81
N LEU A 63 25.27 -7.79 22.47
CA LEU A 63 25.13 -6.42 21.98
C LEU A 63 25.69 -5.45 23.02
N THR A 64 26.69 -4.68 22.63
CA THR A 64 27.27 -3.62 23.44
C THR A 64 26.71 -2.26 23.02
N SER A 65 26.89 -1.24 23.85
CA SER A 65 26.50 0.13 23.50
C SER A 65 27.23 0.67 22.26
N ASP A 66 28.40 0.12 21.93
CA ASP A 66 29.15 0.50 20.73
C ASP A 66 28.55 -0.10 19.44
N ASP A 67 27.68 -1.11 19.56
CA ASP A 67 26.97 -1.74 18.44
C ASP A 67 25.65 -1.01 18.11
N ASP A 68 25.22 -0.06 18.96
CA ASP A 68 23.99 0.72 18.76
C ASP A 68 24.21 1.90 17.81
N LEU A 69 24.30 1.58 16.52
CA LEU A 69 24.39 2.57 15.44
C LEU A 69 23.06 3.28 15.14
N LEU A 70 21.98 2.91 15.84
CA LEU A 70 20.62 3.44 15.61
C LEU A 70 20.22 4.52 16.62
N GLY A 71 20.88 4.60 17.78
CA GLY A 71 20.66 5.66 18.78
C GLY A 71 20.74 7.06 18.15
N GLU A 72 21.82 7.32 17.42
CA GLU A 72 22.06 8.60 16.75
C GLU A 72 21.02 8.93 15.65
N MET A 73 20.33 7.92 15.09
CA MET A 73 19.29 8.09 14.07
C MET A 73 17.90 8.38 14.65
N LEU A 74 17.71 8.20 15.97
CA LEU A 74 16.43 8.39 16.66
C LEU A 74 16.41 9.64 17.54
N GLU A 75 17.58 10.11 17.98
CA GLU A 75 17.74 11.25 18.91
C GLU A 75 17.45 12.62 18.28
N GLY A 76 17.24 12.68 16.95
CA GLY A 76 17.01 13.92 16.20
C GLY A 76 15.58 14.14 15.67
N ARG A 77 14.59 13.31 16.04
CA ARG A 77 13.20 13.51 15.60
C ARG A 77 12.46 14.44 16.58
N PRO A 78 11.77 15.49 16.11
CA PRO A 78 10.98 16.38 16.96
C PRO A 78 9.77 15.68 17.60
#